data_AF-A0A8S2ZE96-F1
#
_entry.id   AF-A0A8S2ZE96-F1
#
_cell.length_a   1.000
_cell.length_b   1.000
_cell.length_c   1.000
_cell.angle_alpha   90.00
_cell.angle_beta   90.00
_cell.angle_gamma   90.00
#
_symmetry.space_group_name_H-M   'P 1'
#
loop_
_entity.id
_entity.type
_entity.pdbx_description
1 polymer ?
#
loop_
_entity_poly.entity_id
_entity_poly.type
_entity_poly.pdbx_seq_one_letter_code
_entity_poly.pdbx_strand_id
1 'polypeptide(L)'
;MPQEEVGNLWVNVMDEFQNIERINQFYDYVTSTWIDDDALFHISLWNYFNFKSLRTNNNLEDRHYRLNNDLNHINHPHFYVFIRAIQNDYAHNAATLSRHLATGTLP
;
A
#
# COMPACT_ATOMS: atom_id res chain seq x y z
N MET A 1 10.28 -4.19 13.25
CA MET A 1 10.71 -4.59 14.61
C MET A 1 9.98 -5.89 14.97
N PRO A 2 10.48 -6.69 15.92
CA PRO A 2 9.75 -7.83 16.45
C PRO A 2 8.30 -7.43 16.78
N GLN A 3 7.32 -8.25 16.44
CA GLN A 3 5.91 -7.92 16.63
C GLN A 3 5.58 -7.57 18.09
N GLU A 4 6.24 -8.25 19.02
CA GLU A 4 6.06 -8.06 20.48
C GLU A 4 6.57 -6.71 20.99
N GLU A 5 7.41 -6.00 20.22
CA GLU A 5 7.92 -4.68 20.57
C GLU A 5 7.05 -3.54 20.05
N VAL A 6 6.16 -3.81 19.09
CA VAL A 6 5.33 -2.79 18.43
C VAL A 6 4.39 -2.10 19.42
N GLY A 7 3.72 -2.86 20.29
CA GLY A 7 2.83 -2.31 21.31
C GLY A 7 3.59 -1.45 22.32
N ASN A 8 4.76 -1.90 22.77
CA ASN A 8 5.61 -1.15 23.70
C ASN A 8 6.09 0.17 23.09
N LEU A 9 6.49 0.18 21.82
CA LEU A 9 6.83 1.42 21.12
C LEU A 9 5.62 2.36 21.05
N TRP A 10 4.44 1.83 20.74
CA TRP A 10 3.24 2.63 20.63
C TRP A 10 2.85 3.31 21.96
N VAL A 11 2.99 2.59 23.08
CA VAL A 11 2.80 3.17 24.43
C VAL A 11 3.78 4.31 24.68
N ASN A 12 5.06 4.16 24.30
CA ASN A 12 6.04 5.23 24.47
C ASN A 12 5.67 6.49 23.65
N VAL A 13 5.14 6.31 22.43
CA VAL A 13 4.66 7.43 21.59
C VAL A 13 3.46 8.13 22.24
N MET A 14 2.54 7.39 22.84
CA MET A 14 1.43 8.01 23.58
C MET A 14 1.92 8.82 24.78
N ASP A 15 2.89 8.29 25.53
CA ASP A 15 3.44 8.95 26.71
C ASP A 15 4.23 10.22 26.36
N GLU A 16 5.02 10.19 25.28
CA GLU A 16 5.81 11.33 24.81
C GLU A 16 4.93 12.53 24.40
N PHE A 17 3.77 12.26 23.80
CA PHE A 17 2.89 13.29 23.23
C PHE A 17 1.58 13.48 24.01
N GLN A 18 1.51 13.01 25.26
CA GLN A 18 0.31 13.08 26.13
C GLN A 18 -0.24 14.49 26.37
N ASN A 19 0.59 15.53 26.20
CA ASN A 19 0.21 16.93 26.42
C ASN A 19 -0.57 17.56 25.26
N ILE A 20 -0.78 16.84 24.16
CA ILE A 20 -1.53 17.33 22.99
C ILE A 20 -3.02 17.03 23.18
N GLU A 21 -3.77 18.02 23.64
CA GLU A 21 -5.18 17.89 24.06
C GLU A 21 -6.14 17.24 23.04
N ARG A 22 -5.77 17.23 21.75
CA ARG A 22 -6.60 16.70 20.65
C ARG A 22 -6.10 15.40 20.02
N ILE A 23 -5.03 14.80 20.54
CA ILE A 23 -4.42 13.61 19.92
C ILE A 23 -5.12 12.30 20.32
N ASN A 24 -5.95 12.30 21.37
CA ASN A 24 -6.59 11.10 21.90
C ASN A 24 -7.42 10.35 20.84
N GLN A 25 -8.17 11.06 20.00
CA GLN A 25 -8.93 10.41 18.90
C GLN A 25 -8.02 9.71 17.90
N PHE A 26 -6.83 10.26 17.64
CA PHE A 26 -5.84 9.62 16.79
C PHE A 26 -5.27 8.37 17.48
N TYR A 27 -5.01 8.43 18.79
CA TYR A 27 -4.56 7.26 19.55
C TYR A 27 -5.58 6.14 19.56
N ASP A 28 -6.85 6.45 19.81
CA ASP A 28 -7.94 5.47 19.80
C ASP A 28 -8.06 4.81 18.43
N TYR A 29 -8.03 5.62 17.36
CA TYR A 29 -8.06 5.12 15.99
C TYR A 29 -6.89 4.19 15.69
N VAL A 30 -5.66 4.63 15.97
CA VAL A 30 -4.48 3.83 15.64
C VAL A 30 -4.46 2.53 16.46
N THR A 31 -4.80 2.60 17.74
CA THR A 31 -4.81 1.44 18.64
C THR A 31 -5.81 0.40 18.17
N SER A 32 -7.07 0.79 18.01
CA SER A 32 -8.16 -0.12 17.58
C SER A 32 -8.01 -0.63 16.14
N THR A 33 -7.32 0.11 15.28
CA THR A 33 -7.21 -0.26 13.87
C THR A 33 -5.97 -1.12 13.60
N TRP A 34 -4.85 -0.88 14.31
CA TRP A 34 -3.54 -1.44 13.93
C TRP A 34 -2.75 -2.13 15.04
N ILE A 35 -3.00 -1.83 16.32
CA ILE A 35 -2.09 -2.22 17.42
C ILE A 35 -2.69 -3.26 18.35
N ASP A 36 -3.96 -3.11 18.73
CA ASP A 36 -4.63 -3.98 19.69
C ASP A 36 -4.69 -5.44 19.23
N ASP A 37 -4.87 -6.38 20.16
CA ASP A 37 -4.96 -7.81 19.83
C ASP A 37 -6.20 -8.10 18.96
N ASP A 38 -7.28 -7.35 19.20
CA ASP A 38 -8.52 -7.37 18.43
C ASP A 38 -8.54 -6.31 17.30
N ALA A 39 -7.38 -5.79 16.89
CA ALA A 39 -7.31 -4.76 15.86
C ALA A 39 -7.88 -5.21 14.51
N LEU A 40 -8.51 -4.26 13.80
CA LEU A 40 -9.04 -4.49 12.44
C LEU A 40 -7.99 -5.06 11.49
N PHE A 41 -6.73 -4.63 11.65
CA PHE A 41 -5.59 -5.12 10.89
C PHE A 41 -4.51 -5.64 11.83
N HIS A 42 -4.58 -6.94 12.12
CA HIS A 42 -3.59 -7.64 12.94
C HIS A 42 -2.15 -7.37 12.47
N ILE A 43 -1.22 -7.22 13.43
CA ILE A 43 0.17 -6.79 13.18
C ILE A 43 0.88 -7.67 12.14
N SER A 44 0.57 -8.97 12.08
CA SER A 44 1.15 -9.88 11.09
C SER A 44 0.83 -9.54 9.63
N LEU A 45 -0.19 -8.73 9.36
CA LEU A 45 -0.57 -8.32 8.00
C LEU A 45 0.37 -7.25 7.43
N TRP A 46 0.92 -6.39 8.30
CA TRP A 46 1.67 -5.20 7.87
C TRP A 46 3.09 -5.16 8.42
N ASN A 47 3.39 -5.86 9.53
CA ASN A 47 4.73 -5.88 10.10
C ASN A 47 5.67 -6.73 9.24
N TYR A 48 6.58 -6.03 8.58
CA TYR A 48 7.49 -6.60 7.60
C TYR A 48 8.80 -7.12 8.21
N PHE A 49 8.95 -7.12 9.53
CA PHE A 49 10.23 -7.42 10.19
C PHE A 49 10.86 -8.75 9.79
N ASN A 50 10.04 -9.78 9.59
CA ASN A 50 10.49 -11.12 9.19
C ASN A 50 10.35 -11.39 7.68
N PHE A 51 9.88 -10.43 6.89
CA PHE A 51 9.61 -10.64 5.47
C PHE A 51 10.85 -10.30 4.63
N LYS A 52 11.38 -11.29 3.92
CA LYS A 52 12.56 -11.16 3.05
C LYS A 52 12.14 -10.97 1.59
N SER A 53 11.51 -9.84 1.28
CA SER A 53 11.34 -9.41 -0.11
C SER A 53 11.91 -8.01 -0.28
N LEU A 54 12.47 -7.74 -1.46
CA LEU A 54 12.83 -6.39 -1.87
C LEU A 54 11.54 -5.60 -2.04
N ARG A 55 11.24 -4.71 -1.08
CA ARG A 55 10.17 -3.74 -1.25
C ARG A 55 10.62 -2.69 -2.27
N THR A 56 10.33 -2.92 -3.54
CA THR A 56 10.28 -1.84 -4.52
C THR A 56 8.81 -1.57 -4.83
N ASN A 57 8.38 -0.33 -4.59
CA ASN A 57 7.07 0.14 -5.03
C ASN A 57 7.05 0.44 -6.54
N ASN A 58 8.20 0.25 -7.21
CA ASN A 58 8.41 0.51 -8.64
C ASN A 58 7.29 -0.07 -9.51
N ASN A 59 6.84 -1.29 -9.24
CA ASN A 59 5.77 -1.90 -10.04
C ASN A 59 4.44 -1.14 -9.93
N LEU A 60 4.12 -0.59 -8.75
CA LEU A 60 2.93 0.23 -8.55
C LEU A 60 3.15 1.64 -9.09
N GLU A 61 4.32 2.25 -8.85
CA GLU A 61 4.69 3.57 -9.37
C GLU A 61 4.66 3.62 -10.89
N ASP A 62 5.26 2.64 -11.55
CA ASP A 62 5.27 2.50 -13.00
C ASP A 62 3.86 2.29 -13.55
N ARG A 63 3.02 1.52 -12.82
CA ARG A 63 1.61 1.34 -13.20
C ARG A 63 0.82 2.64 -13.08
N HIS A 64 0.98 3.37 -11.98
CA HIS A 64 0.35 4.68 -11.81
C HIS A 64 0.81 5.68 -12.86
N TYR A 65 2.11 5.67 -13.20
CA TYR A 65 2.66 6.52 -14.25
C TYR A 65 2.01 6.23 -15.61
N ARG A 66 1.94 4.96 -16.02
CA ARG A 66 1.28 4.56 -17.28
C ARG A 66 -0.20 4.93 -17.31
N LEU A 67 -0.93 4.64 -16.24
CA LEU A 67 -2.35 4.98 -16.14
C LEU A 67 -2.57 6.50 -16.25
N ASN A 68 -1.74 7.29 -15.58
CA ASN A 68 -1.83 8.75 -15.66
C ASN A 68 -1.51 9.27 -17.07
N ASN A 69 -0.56 8.65 -17.76
CA ASN A 69 -0.24 8.97 -19.15
C ASN A 69 -1.41 8.63 -20.10
N ASP A 70 -2.04 7.45 -19.94
CA ASP A 70 -3.23 7.05 -20.72
C ASP A 70 -4.43 7.99 -20.49
N LEU A 71 -4.51 8.57 -19.30
CA LEU A 71 -5.52 9.56 -18.92
C LEU A 71 -5.12 11.01 -19.24
N ASN A 72 -3.98 11.24 -19.90
CA ASN A 72 -3.42 12.57 -20.14
C ASN A 72 -3.34 13.46 -18.88
N HIS A 73 -3.07 12.85 -17.72
CA HIS A 73 -3.00 13.51 -16.41
C HIS A 73 -4.27 14.29 -16.01
N ILE A 74 -5.44 13.89 -16.51
CA ILE A 74 -6.72 14.51 -16.14
C ILE A 74 -7.13 14.07 -14.73
N ASN A 75 -7.39 15.03 -13.84
CA ASN A 75 -7.75 14.75 -12.43
C ASN A 75 -9.14 14.10 -12.25
N HIS A 76 -10.04 14.25 -13.23
CA HIS A 76 -11.39 13.66 -13.23
C HIS A 76 -11.81 13.23 -14.63
N PRO A 77 -11.24 12.12 -15.16
CA PRO A 77 -11.60 11.64 -16.49
C PRO A 77 -13.09 11.26 -16.52
N HIS A 78 -13.74 11.53 -17.65
CA HIS A 78 -15.07 10.99 -17.90
C HIS A 78 -15.02 9.46 -17.75
N PHE A 79 -16.05 8.87 -17.13
CA PHE A 79 -16.05 7.44 -16.77
C PHE A 79 -15.64 6.51 -17.92
N TYR A 80 -16.12 6.80 -19.14
CA TYR A 80 -15.74 6.05 -20.33
C TYR A 80 -14.24 6.10 -20.68
N VAL A 81 -13.60 7.26 -20.49
CA VAL A 81 -12.15 7.44 -20.69
C VAL A 81 -11.38 6.64 -19.65
N PHE A 82 -11.87 6.64 -18.40
CA PHE A 82 -11.31 5.85 -17.32
C PHE A 82 -11.36 4.34 -17.60
N ILE A 83 -12.51 3.83 -18.03
CA ILE A 83 -12.67 2.41 -18.40
C ILE A 83 -11.73 2.02 -19.54
N ARG A 84 -11.58 2.89 -20.56
CA ARG A 84 -10.67 2.63 -21.67
C ARG A 84 -9.20 2.55 -21.20
N ALA A 85 -8.77 3.46 -20.34
CA ALA A 85 -7.42 3.44 -19.79
C ALA A 85 -7.15 2.16 -18.97
N ILE A 86 -8.13 1.70 -18.19
CA ILE A 86 -8.04 0.42 -17.48
C ILE A 86 -7.89 -0.75 -18.46
N GLN A 87 -8.71 -0.81 -19.51
CA GLN A 87 -8.64 -1.87 -20.52
C GLN A 87 -7.27 -1.91 -21.22
N ASN A 88 -6.70 -0.74 -21.51
CA ASN A 88 -5.35 -0.63 -22.08
C ASN A 88 -4.26 -1.16 -21.13
N ASP A 89 -4.31 -0.82 -19.84
CA ASP A 89 -3.39 -1.35 -18.83
C ASP A 89 -3.47 -2.88 -18.74
N TYR A 90 -4.67 -3.46 -18.76
CA TYR A 90 -4.87 -4.91 -18.79
C TYR A 90 -4.28 -5.57 -20.04
N ALA A 91 -4.51 -4.99 -21.22
CA ALA A 91 -3.97 -5.50 -22.48
C ALA A 91 -2.43 -5.45 -22.50
N HIS A 92 -1.84 -4.36 -21.99
CA HIS A 92 -0.39 -4.21 -21.85
C HIS A 92 0.19 -5.31 -20.93
N ASN A 93 -0.40 -5.53 -19.76
CA ASN A 93 0.06 -6.53 -18.81
C ASN A 93 -0.04 -7.96 -19.39
N ALA A 94 -1.14 -8.27 -20.10
CA ALA A 94 -1.30 -9.56 -20.77
C ALA A 94 -0.24 -9.79 -21.87
N ALA A 95 0.09 -8.76 -22.64
CA ALA A 95 1.15 -8.83 -23.66
C ALA A 95 2.54 -9.01 -23.04
N THR A 96 2.82 -8.31 -21.94
CA THR A 96 4.08 -8.43 -21.20
C THR A 96 4.24 -9.84 -20.62
N LEU A 97 3.22 -10.38 -19.94
CA LEU A 97 3.22 -11.76 -19.46
C LEU A 97 3.40 -12.78 -20.60
N SER A 98 2.71 -12.60 -21.72
CA SER A 98 2.85 -13.48 -22.89
C SER A 98 4.28 -13.46 -23.45
N ARG A 99 4.94 -12.29 -23.45
CA ARG A 99 6.35 -12.14 -23.86
C ARG A 99 7.28 -12.88 -22.91
N HIS A 100 7.12 -12.70 -21.61
CA HIS A 100 7.93 -13.38 -20.59
C HIS A 100 7.81 -14.91 -20.67
N LEU A 101 6.59 -15.41 -20.88
CA LEU A 101 6.33 -16.84 -21.10
C LEU A 101 6.98 -17.37 -22.39
N ALA A 102 7.03 -16.55 -23.45
CA ALA A 102 7.68 -16.91 -24.70
C ALA A 102 9.22 -16.86 -24.64
N THR A 103 9.80 -16.00 -23.79
CA THR A 103 11.25 -15.85 -23.64
C THR A 103 11.84 -16.69 -22.49
N GLY A 104 11.02 -17.36 -21.69
CA GLY A 104 11.45 -18.20 -20.57
C GLY A 104 12.05 -17.44 -19.39
N THR A 105 11.84 -16.13 -19.33
CA THR A 105 12.33 -15.25 -18.26
C THR A 105 11.18 -14.86 -17.35
N LEU A 106 11.41 -14.88 -16.02
CA LEU A 106 10.41 -14.42 -15.05
C LEU A 106 10.14 -12.90 -15.23
N PRO A 107 8.90 -12.44 -15.00
CA PRO A 107 8.56 -11.02 -14.97
C PRO A 107 9.25 -10.28 -13.82
#